data_AF-A0A7W0WL56-F1
#
_entry.id   AF-A0A7W0WL56-F1
#
_cell.length_a   1.000
_cell.length_b   1.000
_cell.length_c   1.000
_cell.angle_alpha   90.00
_cell.angle_beta   90.00
_cell.angle_gamma   90.00
#
_symmetry.space_group_name_H-M   'P 1'
#
loop_
_entity.id
_entity.type
_entity.pdbx_description
1 polymer ?
#
loop_
_entity_poly.entity_id
_entity_poly.type
_entity_poly.pdbx_seq_one_letter_code
_entity_poly.pdbx_strand_id
1 'polypeptide(L)'
;MQDDLGNPQDTREFVAMWNSATADHLTHQLAGVLPRLTADVPGGPTISASQAAAIAPVLIRALQVAASPEGGAHAAVRYLAEYRADAPS
;
A
#
# COMPACT_ATOMS: atom_id res chain seq x y z
N MET A 1 15.80 2.55 -18.86
CA MET A 1 16.67 2.63 -17.68
C MET A 1 16.54 1.28 -17.00
N GLN A 2 17.61 0.49 -16.97
CA GLN A 2 17.65 -0.71 -16.15
C GLN A 2 17.79 -0.23 -14.70
N ASP A 3 16.86 -0.58 -13.84
CA ASP A 3 16.99 -0.37 -12.41
C ASP A 3 18.24 -1.10 -11.92
N ASP A 4 19.24 -0.34 -11.49
CA ASP A 4 20.37 -0.81 -10.67
C ASP A 4 19.81 -1.22 -9.31
N LEU A 5 19.10 -2.35 -9.27
CA LEU A 5 18.88 -3.10 -8.04
C LEU A 5 20.23 -3.70 -7.67
N GLY A 6 21.06 -2.87 -7.02
CA GLY A 6 22.39 -3.25 -6.54
C GLY A 6 22.33 -4.59 -5.83
N ASN A 7 23.33 -5.44 -6.08
CA ASN A 7 23.36 -6.78 -5.49
C ASN A 7 23.41 -6.66 -3.95
N PRO A 8 22.44 -7.22 -3.20
CA PRO A 8 22.41 -7.08 -1.76
C PRO A 8 23.67 -7.69 -1.13
N GLN A 9 24.29 -6.94 -0.21
CA GLN A 9 25.54 -7.31 0.44
C GLN A 9 25.32 -8.32 1.59
N ASP A 10 24.10 -8.41 2.11
CA ASP A 10 23.72 -9.36 3.15
C ASP A 10 22.22 -9.75 3.09
N THR A 11 21.83 -10.72 3.92
CA THR A 11 20.44 -11.21 4.00
C THR A 11 19.47 -10.13 4.45
N ARG A 12 19.89 -9.18 5.29
CA ARG A 12 19.02 -8.11 5.77
C ARG A 12 18.70 -7.14 4.65
N GLU A 13 19.70 -6.77 3.84
CA GLU A 13 19.53 -5.93 2.66
C GLU A 13 18.66 -6.63 1.62
N PHE A 14 18.88 -7.92 1.37
CA PHE A 14 18.02 -8.71 0.48
C PHE A 14 16.56 -8.69 0.94
N VAL A 15 16.29 -8.95 2.22
CA VAL A 15 14.91 -8.95 2.76
C VAL A 15 14.30 -7.55 2.66
N ALA A 16 15.06 -6.49 2.90
CA ALA A 16 14.57 -5.12 2.73
C ALA A 16 14.19 -4.80 1.28
N MET A 17 15.05 -5.16 0.33
CA MET A 17 14.79 -4.99 -1.12
C MET A 17 13.58 -5.81 -1.56
N TRP A 18 13.51 -7.09 -1.15
CA TRP A 18 12.40 -7.97 -1.45
C TRP A 18 11.07 -7.41 -0.91
N ASN A 19 11.06 -6.93 0.33
CA ASN A 19 9.88 -6.32 0.93
C ASN A 19 9.45 -5.05 0.19
N SER A 20 10.41 -4.22 -0.25
CA SER A 20 10.13 -3.03 -1.07
C SER A 20 9.51 -3.41 -2.41
N ALA A 21 10.14 -4.32 -3.16
CA ALA A 21 9.64 -4.77 -4.45
C ALA A 21 8.26 -5.42 -4.34
N THR A 22 8.02 -6.18 -3.27
CA THR A 22 6.71 -6.77 -2.98
C THR A 22 5.67 -5.69 -2.68
N ALA A 23 6.01 -4.67 -1.88
CA ALA A 23 5.12 -3.55 -1.60
C ALA A 23 4.74 -2.77 -2.85
N ASP A 24 5.71 -2.51 -3.74
CA ASP A 24 5.50 -1.81 -5.01
C ASP A 24 4.62 -2.63 -5.96
N HIS A 25 4.87 -3.94 -6.05
CA HIS A 25 4.06 -4.84 -6.86
C HIS A 25 2.59 -4.87 -6.38
N LEU A 26 2.38 -5.04 -5.07
CA LEU A 26 1.06 -5.04 -4.47
C LEU A 26 0.36 -3.69 -4.62
N THR A 27 1.11 -2.59 -4.54
CA THR A 27 0.58 -1.22 -4.75
C THR A 27 0.04 -1.06 -6.17
N HIS A 28 0.79 -1.49 -7.19
CA HIS A 28 0.34 -1.43 -8.58
C HIS A 28 -0.89 -2.31 -8.83
N GLN A 29 -0.90 -3.54 -8.30
CA GLN A 29 -2.06 -4.42 -8.40
C GLN A 29 -3.28 -3.78 -7.74
N LEU A 30 -3.11 -3.26 -6.53
CA LEU A 30 -4.18 -2.65 -5.75
C LEU A 30 -4.75 -1.42 -6.45
N ALA A 31 -3.89 -0.53 -6.98
CA ALA A 31 -4.30 0.63 -7.77
C ALA A 31 -5.13 0.23 -9.01
N GLY A 32 -4.79 -0.88 -9.66
CA GLY A 32 -5.53 -1.39 -10.81
C GLY A 32 -6.92 -1.95 -10.48
N VAL A 33 -7.10 -2.55 -9.30
CA VAL A 33 -8.37 -3.16 -8.90
C VAL A 33 -9.29 -2.21 -8.12
N LEU A 34 -8.74 -1.20 -7.44
CA LEU A 34 -9.48 -0.27 -6.58
C LEU A 34 -10.72 0.33 -7.27
N PRO A 35 -10.63 0.88 -8.49
CA PRO A 35 -11.79 1.49 -9.15
C PRO A 35 -12.95 0.51 -9.38
N ARG A 36 -12.64 -0.77 -9.62
CA ARG A 36 -13.65 -1.82 -9.81
C ARG A 36 -14.28 -2.19 -8.47
N LEU A 37 -13.45 -2.43 -7.46
CA LEU A 37 -13.92 -2.77 -6.12
C LEU A 37 -14.88 -1.72 -5.55
N THR A 38 -14.61 -0.43 -5.78
CA THR A 38 -15.50 0.64 -5.33
C THR A 38 -16.76 0.78 -6.16
N ALA A 39 -16.71 0.48 -7.46
CA ALA A 39 -17.89 0.52 -8.34
C ALA A 39 -18.90 -0.58 -7.97
N ASP A 40 -18.42 -1.71 -7.45
CA ASP A 40 -19.25 -2.83 -7.00
C ASP A 40 -19.91 -2.58 -5.63
N VAL A 41 -19.55 -1.51 -4.91
CA VAL A 41 -20.16 -1.15 -3.61
C VAL A 41 -21.38 -0.25 -3.84
N PRO A 42 -22.60 -0.70 -3.49
CA PRO A 42 -23.80 0.13 -3.62
C PRO A 42 -23.70 1.40 -2.77
N GLY A 43 -23.79 2.57 -3.41
CA GLY A 43 -23.62 3.86 -2.73
C GLY A 43 -22.17 4.19 -2.34
N GLY A 44 -21.21 3.39 -2.81
CA GLY A 44 -19.78 3.64 -2.61
C GLY A 44 -19.28 4.82 -3.45
N PRO A 45 -18.16 5.44 -3.05
CA PRO A 45 -17.54 6.50 -3.83
C PRO A 45 -16.93 5.95 -5.11
N THR A 46 -17.24 6.56 -6.26
CA THR A 46 -16.49 6.28 -7.49
C THR A 46 -15.12 6.92 -7.39
N ILE A 47 -14.06 6.13 -7.49
CA ILE A 47 -12.68 6.62 -7.52
C ILE A 47 -12.09 6.51 -8.92
N SER A 48 -11.38 7.56 -9.34
CA SER A 48 -10.62 7.57 -10.59
C SER A 48 -9.35 6.71 -10.46
N ALA A 49 -8.74 6.38 -11.60
CA ALA A 49 -7.44 5.71 -11.62
C ALA A 49 -6.34 6.53 -10.90
N SER A 50 -6.37 7.86 -11.00
CA SER A 50 -5.42 8.73 -10.31
C SER A 50 -5.62 8.73 -8.79
N GLN A 51 -6.87 8.72 -8.32
CA GLN A 51 -7.20 8.56 -6.89
C GLN A 51 -6.80 7.18 -6.38
N ALA A 52 -7.05 6.13 -7.16
CA ALA A 52 -6.64 4.77 -6.82
C ALA A 52 -5.11 4.65 -6.69
N ALA A 53 -4.35 5.26 -7.62
CA ALA A 53 -2.89 5.30 -7.55
C ALA A 53 -2.37 6.06 -6.33
N ALA A 54 -3.04 7.15 -5.92
CA ALA A 54 -2.67 7.91 -4.73
C ALA A 54 -2.97 7.17 -3.41
N ILE A 55 -4.07 6.40 -3.37
CA ILE A 55 -4.54 5.73 -2.14
C ILE A 55 -3.89 4.34 -1.96
N ALA A 56 -3.56 3.63 -3.04
CA ALA A 56 -3.02 2.28 -2.97
C ALA A 56 -1.77 2.11 -2.08
N PRO A 57 -0.75 2.99 -2.13
CA PRO A 57 0.43 2.84 -1.25
C PRO A 57 0.07 2.87 0.23
N VAL A 58 -0.87 3.74 0.61
CA VAL A 58 -1.35 3.91 1.99
C VAL A 58 -2.09 2.66 2.45
N LEU A 59 -2.95 2.10 1.60
CA LEU A 59 -3.68 0.87 1.92
C LEU A 59 -2.75 -0.34 2.03
N ILE A 60 -1.75 -0.48 1.16
CA ILE A 60 -0.72 -1.52 1.28
C ILE A 60 0.05 -1.37 2.59
N ARG A 61 0.42 -0.14 2.97
CA ARG A 61 1.09 0.10 4.24
C ARG A 61 0.20 -0.28 5.43
N ALA A 62 -1.09 0.03 5.39
CA ALA A 62 -2.03 -0.38 6.43
C ALA A 62 -2.14 -1.91 6.53
N LEU A 63 -2.17 -2.62 5.40
CA LEU A 63 -2.18 -4.09 5.37
C LEU A 63 -0.89 -4.69 5.94
N GLN A 64 0.27 -4.08 5.66
CA GLN A 64 1.55 -4.49 6.26
C GLN A 64 1.55 -4.29 7.77
N VAL A 65 0.99 -3.18 8.27
CA VAL A 65 0.81 -2.96 9.71
C VAL A 65 -0.09 -4.04 10.30
N ALA A 66 -1.22 -4.35 9.65
CA ALA A 66 -2.14 -5.39 10.12
C ALA A 66 -1.49 -6.79 10.16
N ALA A 67 -0.60 -7.10 9.20
CA ALA A 67 0.06 -8.39 9.08
C ALA A 67 1.32 -8.54 9.95
N SER A 68 1.79 -7.45 10.58
CA SER A 68 2.98 -7.51 11.42
C SER A 68 2.74 -8.26 12.73
N PRO A 69 3.75 -8.91 13.34
CA PRO A 69 3.55 -9.76 14.53
C PRO A 69 2.98 -9.03 15.76
N GLU A 70 3.34 -7.75 15.92
CA GLU A 70 2.81 -6.88 16.98
C GLU A 70 1.61 -6.06 16.52
N GLY A 71 1.29 -6.15 15.23
CA GLY A 71 0.20 -5.43 14.59
C GLY A 71 -1.09 -6.24 14.52
N GLY A 72 -2.11 -5.57 14.01
CA GLY A 72 -3.43 -6.14 13.83
C GLY A 72 -4.35 -5.14 13.17
N ALA A 73 -5.58 -5.56 12.87
CA ALA A 73 -6.56 -4.72 12.18
C ALA A 73 -6.77 -3.37 12.88
N HIS A 74 -6.74 -3.33 14.21
CA HIS A 74 -6.87 -2.09 14.97
C HIS A 74 -5.70 -1.11 14.75
N ALA A 75 -4.46 -1.63 14.69
CA ALA A 75 -3.28 -0.81 14.42
C ALA A 75 -3.30 -0.26 12.99
N ALA A 76 -3.75 -1.05 12.02
CA ALA A 76 -3.93 -0.60 10.64
C ALA A 76 -5.00 0.50 10.50
N VAL A 77 -6.13 0.36 11.20
CA VAL A 77 -7.18 1.40 11.23
C VAL A 77 -6.64 2.68 11.86
N ARG A 78 -5.87 2.58 12.96
CA ARG A 78 -5.23 3.74 13.59
C ARG A 78 -4.28 4.45 12.62
N TYR A 79 -3.43 3.71 11.93
CA TYR A 79 -2.54 4.26 10.90
C TYR A 79 -3.32 5.02 9.81
N LEU A 80 -4.43 4.47 9.31
CA LEU A 80 -5.27 5.14 8.31
C LEU A 80 -5.94 6.41 8.86
N ALA A 81 -6.33 6.41 10.13
CA ALA A 81 -6.92 7.57 10.79
C ALA A 81 -5.90 8.71 10.96
N GLU A 82 -4.67 8.38 11.36
CA GLU A 82 -3.55 9.32 11.47
C GLU A 82 -3.18 9.89 10.10
N TYR A 83 -3.06 9.05 9.07
CA TYR A 83 -2.79 9.51 7.70
C TYR A 83 -3.83 10.52 7.19
N ARG A 84 -5.11 10.31 7.50
CA ARG A 84 -6.18 11.27 7.13
C ARG A 84 -6.04 12.61 7.86
N ALA A 85 -5.55 12.62 9.10
CA ALA A 85 -5.36 13.85 9.86
C ALA A 85 -4.21 14.71 9.30
N ASP A 86 -3.22 14.08 8.67
CA ASP A 86 -2.04 14.73 8.09
C ASP A 86 -2.14 15.01 6.59
N ALA A 87 -3.20 14.55 5.91
CA ALA A 87 -3.38 14.76 4.47
C ALA A 87 -3.87 16.19 4.17
N PRO A 88 -3.23 16.92 3.23
CA PRO A 88 -3.71 18.24 2.81
C PRO A 88 -5.08 18.14 2.12
N SER A 89 -5.99 19.02 2.53
CA SER A 89 -7.39 19.14 2.04
C SER A 89 -7.51 19.36 0.54
#